data_AF-A0A0K9Z1J1-F1
#
_entry.id   AF-A0A0K9Z1J1-F1
#
_cell.length_a   1.000
_cell.length_b   1.000
_cell.length_c   1.000
_cell.angle_alpha   90.00
_cell.angle_beta   90.00
_cell.angle_gamma   90.00
#
_symmetry.space_group_name_H-M   'P 1'
#
loop_
_entity.id
_entity.type
_entity.pdbx_description
1 polymer ?
#
loop_
_entity_poly.entity_id
_entity_poly.type
_entity_poly.pdbx_seq_one_letter_code
_entity_poly.pdbx_strand_id
1 'polypeptide(L)'
;MDAIRAKEWKLFVILKDMDDDRAFKTFTILHLPLYAILLFSFISHQMIAFIIIDVFFIIHSILHFFFEKHPNNNFTNMYSRLIIYPMGILGVLHLTLSIFSQ
;
A
#
# COMPACT_ATOMS: atom_id res chain seq x y z
N MET A 1 6.38 -4.66 9.07
CA MET A 1 5.50 -3.65 8.44
C MET A 1 4.75 -2.91 9.53
N ASP A 2 4.81 -1.59 9.59
CA ASP A 2 4.07 -0.82 10.60
C ASP A 2 2.56 -1.10 10.54
N ALA A 3 2.04 -1.38 9.33
CA ALA A 3 0.67 -1.84 9.06
C ALA A 3 0.22 -3.01 9.95
N ILE A 4 1.11 -3.97 10.20
CA ILE A 4 0.84 -5.14 11.03
C ILE A 4 0.72 -4.72 12.50
N ARG A 5 1.62 -3.85 12.97
CA ARG A 5 1.59 -3.33 14.35
C ARG A 5 0.32 -2.52 14.61
N ALA A 6 -0.16 -1.78 13.62
CA ALA A 6 -1.37 -0.97 13.71
C ALA A 6 -2.66 -1.71 13.37
N LYS A 7 -2.59 -3.02 13.08
CA LYS A 7 -3.74 -3.86 12.78
C LYS A 7 -4.58 -3.31 11.61
N GLU A 8 -3.92 -2.91 10.53
CA GLU A 8 -4.57 -2.33 9.35
C GLU A 8 -5.66 -3.22 8.74
N TRP A 9 -5.62 -4.54 8.96
CA TRP A 9 -6.68 -5.45 8.58
C TRP A 9 -8.07 -5.03 9.08
N LYS A 10 -8.17 -4.26 10.17
CA LYS A 10 -9.42 -3.69 10.67
C LYS A 10 -10.08 -2.65 9.74
N LEU A 11 -9.33 -2.13 8.77
CA LEU A 11 -9.84 -1.22 7.74
C LEU A 11 -10.38 -1.98 6.52
N PHE A 12 -9.98 -3.24 6.33
CA PHE A 12 -10.47 -4.05 5.22
C PHE A 12 -11.85 -4.61 5.55
N VAL A 13 -12.81 -4.40 4.64
CA VAL A 13 -14.21 -4.83 4.81
C VAL A 13 -14.33 -6.32 5.15
N ILE A 14 -13.47 -7.16 4.56
CA ILE A 14 -13.50 -8.63 4.76
C ILE A 14 -12.78 -9.04 6.05
N LEU A 15 -11.64 -8.41 6.37
CA LEU A 15 -10.78 -8.84 7.48
C LEU A 15 -11.21 -8.24 8.83
N LYS A 16 -11.98 -7.15 8.84
CA LYS A 16 -12.39 -6.47 10.08
C LYS A 16 -13.24 -7.33 11.01
N ASP A 17 -14.00 -8.28 10.46
CA ASP A 17 -14.94 -9.14 11.21
C ASP A 17 -14.31 -10.48 11.62
N MET A 18 -13.05 -10.72 11.23
CA MET A 18 -12.32 -11.92 11.61
C MET A 18 -11.71 -11.79 13.01
N ASP A 19 -11.50 -12.93 13.67
CA ASP A 19 -10.67 -13.00 14.87
C ASP A 19 -9.26 -12.45 14.59
N ASP A 20 -8.67 -11.76 15.56
CA ASP A 20 -7.45 -10.97 15.36
C ASP A 20 -6.24 -11.84 14.96
N ASP A 21 -6.12 -13.07 15.50
CA ASP A 21 -5.04 -14.00 15.11
C ASP A 21 -5.21 -14.50 13.67
N ARG A 22 -6.47 -14.78 13.27
CA ARG A 22 -6.79 -15.17 11.90
C ARG A 22 -6.54 -14.01 10.93
N ALA A 23 -7.01 -12.81 11.26
CA ALA A 23 -6.83 -11.62 10.44
C ALA A 23 -5.35 -11.29 10.25
N PHE A 24 -4.55 -11.38 11.32
CA PHE A 24 -3.09 -11.22 11.27
C PHE A 24 -2.43 -12.21 10.31
N LYS A 25 -2.76 -13.51 10.42
CA LYS A 25 -2.21 -14.56 9.56
C LYS A 25 -2.62 -14.35 8.10
N THR A 26 -3.90 -14.12 7.84
CA THR A 26 -4.41 -13.88 6.49
C THR A 26 -3.79 -12.63 5.86
N PHE A 27 -3.75 -11.52 6.60
CA PHE A 27 -3.10 -10.29 6.14
C PHE A 27 -1.64 -10.54 5.77
N THR A 28 -0.87 -11.16 6.68
CA THR A 28 0.56 -11.42 6.44
C THR A 28 0.78 -12.36 5.25
N ILE A 29 0.00 -13.46 5.17
CA ILE A 29 0.09 -14.42 4.07
C ILE A 29 -0.26 -13.77 2.73
N LEU A 30 -1.21 -12.84 2.66
CA LEU A 30 -1.55 -12.14 1.41
C LEU A 30 -0.45 -11.16 0.97
N HIS A 31 0.31 -10.60 1.90
CA HIS A 31 1.41 -9.68 1.57
C HIS A 31 2.61 -10.38 0.94
N LEU A 32 2.90 -11.64 1.30
CA LEU A 32 4.04 -12.38 0.73
C LEU A 32 3.91 -12.58 -0.80
N PRO A 33 2.80 -13.12 -1.34
CA PRO A 33 2.55 -13.21 -2.77
C PRO A 33 2.56 -11.85 -3.45
N LEU A 34 2.00 -10.80 -2.81
CA LEU A 34 2.05 -9.44 -3.36
C LEU A 34 3.50 -9.00 -3.62
N TYR A 35 4.39 -9.19 -2.64
CA TYR A 35 5.81 -8.86 -2.82
C TYR A 35 6.49 -9.73 -3.88
N ALA A 36 6.17 -11.02 -3.93
CA ALA A 36 6.72 -11.92 -4.94
C ALA A 36 6.29 -11.51 -6.35
N ILE A 37 5.01 -11.14 -6.54
CA ILE A 37 4.47 -10.67 -7.83
C ILE A 37 5.12 -9.35 -8.24
N LEU A 38 5.26 -8.40 -7.31
CA LEU A 38 5.92 -7.11 -7.59
C LEU A 38 7.39 -7.31 -8.01
N LEU A 39 8.14 -8.14 -7.28
CA LEU A 39 9.53 -8.47 -7.61
C LEU A 39 9.66 -9.20 -8.95
N PHE A 40 8.81 -10.19 -9.20
CA PHE A 40 8.78 -10.92 -10.46
C PHE A 40 8.44 -9.99 -11.64
N SER A 41 7.43 -9.14 -11.48
CA SER A 41 7.04 -8.16 -12.50
C SER A 41 8.19 -7.20 -12.80
N PHE A 42 8.95 -6.79 -11.78
CA PHE A 42 10.10 -5.90 -11.96
C PHE A 42 11.21 -6.55 -12.81
N ILE A 43 11.46 -7.85 -12.62
CA ILE A 43 12.47 -8.60 -13.39
C ILE A 43 12.01 -8.84 -14.83
N SER A 44 10.73 -9.18 -15.04
CA SER A 44 10.23 -9.59 -16.37
C SER A 44 9.79 -8.42 -17.24
N HIS A 45 9.16 -7.39 -16.66
CA HIS A 45 8.50 -6.30 -17.40
C HIS A 45 8.65 -4.97 -16.65
N GLN A 46 9.88 -4.45 -16.62
CA GLN A 46 10.27 -3.29 -15.80
C GLN A 46 9.34 -2.07 -15.97
N MET A 47 8.97 -1.70 -17.20
CA MET A 47 8.08 -0.54 -17.44
C MET A 47 6.68 -0.75 -16.86
N ILE A 48 6.09 -1.93 -17.07
CA ILE A 48 4.76 -2.28 -16.54
C ILE A 48 4.82 -2.32 -15.01
N ALA A 49 5.91 -2.86 -14.45
CA ALA A 49 6.10 -2.91 -13.00
C ALA A 49 6.14 -1.51 -12.38
N PHE A 50 6.86 -0.56 -12.99
CA PHE A 50 6.89 0.83 -12.52
C PHE A 50 5.50 1.46 -12.54
N ILE A 51 4.74 1.31 -13.64
CA ILE A 51 3.38 1.83 -13.72
C ILE A 51 2.49 1.23 -12.62
N ILE A 52 2.56 -0.09 -12.39
CA ILE A 52 1.80 -0.76 -11.33
C ILE A 52 2.17 -0.22 -9.95
N ILE A 53 3.47 -0.04 -9.68
CA ILE A 53 3.97 0.46 -8.39
C ILE A 53 3.55 1.92 -8.18
N ASP A 54 3.67 2.78 -9.19
CA ASP A 54 3.25 4.18 -9.11
C ASP A 54 1.76 4.29 -8.82
N VAL A 55 0.93 3.58 -9.58
CA VAL A 55 -0.52 3.55 -9.37
C VAL A 55 -0.86 3.01 -7.99
N PHE A 56 -0.17 1.96 -7.52
CA PHE A 56 -0.33 1.43 -6.18
C PHE A 56 -0.02 2.48 -5.11
N PHE A 57 1.12 3.19 -5.20
CA PHE A 57 1.48 4.22 -4.22
C PHE A 57 0.51 5.40 -4.21
N ILE A 58 0.03 5.83 -5.38
CA ILE A 58 -0.95 6.92 -5.50
C ILE A 58 -2.26 6.51 -4.82
N ILE A 59 -2.82 5.36 -5.20
CA ILE A 59 -4.08 4.86 -4.62
C ILE A 59 -3.92 4.63 -3.13
N HIS A 60 -2.81 4.00 -2.71
CA HIS A 60 -2.54 3.72 -1.30
C HIS A 60 -2.46 5.02 -0.47
N SER A 61 -1.78 6.04 -0.97
CA SER A 61 -1.72 7.35 -0.30
C SER A 61 -3.09 8.02 -0.18
N ILE A 62 -3.90 7.96 -1.24
CA ILE A 62 -5.28 8.48 -1.22
C ILE A 62 -6.15 7.72 -0.22
N LEU A 63 -6.05 6.39 -0.20
CA LEU A 63 -6.77 5.55 0.78
C LEU A 63 -6.40 5.96 2.20
N HIS A 64 -5.11 6.10 2.51
CA HIS A 64 -4.69 6.55 3.83
C HIS A 64 -5.22 7.94 4.19
N PHE A 65 -5.29 8.86 3.23
CA PHE A 65 -5.88 10.17 3.44
C PHE A 65 -7.38 10.09 3.81
N PHE A 66 -8.17 9.27 3.10
CA PHE A 66 -9.60 9.12 3.40
C PHE A 66 -9.86 8.34 4.69
N PHE A 67 -9.10 7.28 4.95
CA PHE A 67 -9.26 6.44 6.13
C PHE A 67 -8.56 6.99 7.38
N GLU A 68 -7.81 8.11 7.30
CA GLU A 68 -7.13 8.74 8.44
C GLU A 68 -8.09 9.06 9.60
N LYS A 69 -9.32 9.46 9.29
CA LYS A 69 -10.37 9.81 10.27
C LYS A 69 -11.26 8.63 10.68
N HIS A 70 -11.04 7.44 10.14
CA HIS A 70 -11.89 6.29 10.42
C HIS A 70 -11.66 5.78 11.86
N PRO A 71 -12.72 5.48 12.65
CA PRO A 71 -12.59 5.15 14.07
C PRO A 71 -11.74 3.91 14.37
N ASN A 72 -11.61 2.99 13.42
CA ASN A 72 -10.77 1.79 13.55
C ASN A 72 -9.35 1.98 13.01
N ASN A 73 -8.99 3.18 12.55
CA ASN A 73 -7.65 3.44 12.01
C ASN A 73 -6.66 3.76 13.15
N ASN A 74 -5.81 2.79 13.49
CA ASN A 74 -4.70 3.00 14.42
C ASN A 74 -3.39 3.37 13.69
N PHE A 75 -3.44 3.55 12.37
CA PHE A 75 -2.30 3.85 11.51
C PHE A 75 -2.16 5.35 11.24
N THR A 76 -2.01 6.13 12.32
CA THR A 76 -1.97 7.60 12.27
C THR A 76 -0.60 8.17 12.65
N ASN A 77 0.41 7.31 12.82
CA ASN A 77 1.74 7.72 13.25
C ASN A 77 2.39 8.66 12.22
N MET A 78 2.99 9.75 12.70
CA MET A 78 3.68 10.74 11.86
C MET A 78 4.77 10.09 11.01
N TYR A 79 5.50 9.12 11.57
CA TYR A 79 6.54 8.39 10.85
C TYR A 79 6.00 7.69 9.59
N SER A 80 4.90 6.96 9.73
CA SER A 80 4.29 6.24 8.61
C SER A 80 3.68 7.20 7.58
N ARG A 81 3.09 8.32 8.03
CA ARG A 81 2.60 9.39 7.13
C ARG A 81 3.72 10.01 6.30
N LEU A 82 4.88 10.25 6.91
CA LEU A 82 6.08 10.76 6.24
C LEU A 82 6.67 9.78 5.21
N ILE A 83 6.31 8.51 5.24
CA ILE A 83 6.70 7.53 4.22
C ILE A 83 5.63 7.47 3.13
N ILE A 84 4.35 7.32 3.50
CA ILE A 84 3.26 7.08 2.54
C ILE A 84 3.04 8.28 1.61
N TYR A 85 2.91 9.49 2.16
CA TYR A 85 2.54 10.66 1.36
C TYR A 85 3.63 11.03 0.34
N PRO A 86 4.93 11.07 0.71
CA PRO A 86 5.98 11.31 -0.27
C PRO A 86 6.06 10.22 -1.34
N MET A 87 5.82 8.94 -1.00
CA MET A 87 5.81 7.87 -2.00
C MET A 87 4.66 8.02 -3.00
N GLY A 88 3.48 8.46 -2.55
CA GLY A 88 2.38 8.81 -3.44
C GLY A 88 2.74 9.96 -4.39
N ILE A 89 3.37 11.02 -3.88
CA ILE A 89 3.83 12.16 -4.68
C ILE A 89 4.88 11.72 -5.71
N LEU A 90 5.86 10.91 -5.29
CA LEU A 90 6.88 10.36 -6.18
C LEU A 90 6.27 9.48 -7.28
N GLY A 91 5.24 8.69 -6.98
CA GLY A 91 4.50 7.92 -7.97
C GLY A 91 3.83 8.81 -9.02
N VAL A 92 3.19 9.92 -8.62
CA VAL A 92 2.61 10.88 -9.57
C VAL A 92 3.70 11.50 -10.44
N LEU A 93 4.81 11.94 -9.84
CA LEU A 93 5.92 12.58 -10.56
C LEU A 93 6.56 11.59 -11.55
N HIS A 94 6.83 10.37 -11.11
CA HIS A 94 7.43 9.35 -11.98
C HIS A 94 6.49 9.00 -13.14
N LEU A 95 5.19 8.79 -12.87
CA LEU A 95 4.21 8.46 -13.91
C LEU A 95 4.04 9.59 -14.93
N THR A 96 3.93 10.84 -14.46
CA THR A 96 3.83 12.01 -15.34
C THR A 96 5.08 12.18 -16.20
N LEU A 97 6.27 12.16 -15.59
CA LEU A 97 7.54 12.23 -16.33
C LEU A 97 7.67 11.10 -17.35
N SER A 98 7.30 9.86 -16.98
CA SER A 98 7.35 8.70 -17.88
C SER A 98 6.41 8.80 -19.08
N ILE A 99 5.30 9.53 -18.95
CA ILE A 99 4.36 9.80 -20.05
C ILE A 99 4.92 10.92 -20.96
N PHE A 100 5.51 11.96 -20.38
CA PHE A 100 6.07 13.09 -21.16
C PHE A 100 7.42 12.79 -21.81
N SER A 101 8.14 11.77 -21.34
CA SER A 101 9.44 11.35 -21.90
C SER A 101 9.34 10.30 -23.02
N GLN A 102 8.12 9.96 -23.45
CA GLN A 102 7.85 9.11 -24.63
C GLN A 102 7.70 9.96 -25.88
#